data_AF-A0AAE1K7E8-F1
#
_entry.id   AF-A0AAE1K7E8-F1
#
_cell.length_a   1.000
_cell.length_b   1.000
_cell.length_c   1.000
_cell.angle_alpha   90.00
_cell.angle_beta   90.00
_cell.angle_gamma   90.00
#
_symmetry.space_group_name_H-M   'P 1'
#
loop_
_entity.id
_entity.type
_entity.pdbx_description
1 polymer ?
#
loop_
_entity_poly.entity_id
_entity_poly.type
_entity_poly.pdbx_seq_one_letter_code
_entity_poly.pdbx_strand_id
1 'polypeptide(L)'
;MKEFQTIKDTIMDLHEKVEMEAGSITQDQKYFADYLYGVKNFKPWMEEAETVAKAALVKPAKLEDALGLMETVKQFQEACQGNKGKLDAAAESRSHMEKQTKADNEVETLNGRWGSVKKVVDERVTKVQALCDTWSELKTMTEGLTEKIAAIPGDNLPDVKSLEEIFIKFKEVNERKVKLLAEI
;
A
#
# COMPACT_ATOMS: atom_id res chain seq x y z
N MET A 1 67.07 -19.29 -16.84
CA MET A 1 66.35 -18.10 -17.34
C MET A 1 64.86 -18.35 -17.56
N LYS A 2 64.45 -19.47 -18.16
CA LYS A 2 63.03 -19.85 -18.37
C LYS A 2 62.23 -20.00 -17.06
N GLU A 3 62.77 -20.67 -16.05
CA GLU A 3 62.10 -20.86 -14.75
C GLU A 3 61.84 -19.53 -14.01
N PHE A 4 62.80 -18.61 -14.04
CA PHE A 4 62.63 -17.27 -13.48
C PHE A 4 61.47 -16.52 -14.16
N GLN A 5 61.39 -16.59 -15.49
CA GLN A 5 60.29 -15.97 -16.24
C GLN A 5 58.94 -16.58 -15.88
N THR A 6 58.86 -17.92 -15.80
CA THR A 6 57.64 -18.62 -15.37
C THR A 6 57.20 -18.22 -13.96
N ILE A 7 58.12 -18.12 -13.01
CA ILE A 7 57.82 -17.68 -11.64
C ILE A 7 57.32 -16.23 -11.64
N LYS A 8 58.00 -15.34 -12.36
CA LYS A 8 57.60 -13.94 -12.48
C LYS A 8 56.19 -13.80 -13.06
N ASP A 9 55.90 -14.48 -14.16
CA ASP A 9 54.59 -14.43 -14.82
C ASP A 9 53.49 -14.98 -13.91
N THR A 10 53.79 -16.07 -13.18
CA THR A 10 52.85 -16.66 -12.21
C THR A 10 52.55 -15.71 -11.05
N ILE A 11 53.57 -15.02 -10.53
CA ILE A 11 53.38 -14.05 -9.43
C ILE A 11 52.57 -12.84 -9.91
N MET A 12 52.82 -12.35 -11.14
CA MET A 12 52.06 -11.24 -11.72
C MET A 12 50.58 -11.61 -11.93
N ASP A 13 50.31 -12.78 -12.51
CA ASP A 13 48.95 -13.29 -12.69
C ASP A 13 48.23 -13.51 -11.35
N LEU A 14 48.93 -14.03 -10.34
CA LEU A 14 48.37 -14.17 -8.99
C LEU A 14 48.05 -12.81 -8.38
N HIS A 15 48.94 -11.83 -8.52
CA HIS A 15 48.71 -10.48 -8.00
C HIS A 15 47.47 -9.84 -8.65
N GLU A 16 47.36 -9.89 -9.97
CA GLU A 16 46.19 -9.38 -10.70
C GLU A 16 44.89 -10.04 -10.24
N LYS A 17 44.91 -11.37 -10.05
CA LYS A 17 43.75 -12.11 -9.53
C LYS A 17 43.37 -11.71 -8.10
N VAL A 18 44.36 -11.48 -7.24
CA VAL A 18 44.12 -11.04 -5.86
C VAL A 18 43.51 -9.63 -5.84
N GLU A 19 44.00 -8.70 -6.65
CA GLU A 19 43.45 -7.35 -6.76
C GLU A 19 42.01 -7.36 -7.29
N MET A 20 41.73 -8.17 -8.32
CA MET A 20 40.35 -8.33 -8.84
C MET A 20 39.40 -8.89 -7.77
N GLU A 21 39.82 -9.94 -7.05
CA GLU A 21 38.99 -10.55 -6.01
C GLU A 21 38.78 -9.60 -4.83
N ALA A 22 39.80 -8.84 -4.42
CA ALA A 22 39.68 -7.84 -3.37
C ALA A 22 38.71 -6.70 -3.75
N GLY A 23 38.73 -6.28 -5.02
CA GLY A 23 37.76 -5.33 -5.57
C GLY A 23 36.32 -5.85 -5.50
N SER A 24 36.11 -7.08 -5.99
CA SER A 24 34.81 -7.78 -5.95
C SER A 24 34.25 -7.88 -4.52
N ILE A 25 35.08 -8.32 -3.57
CA ILE A 25 34.69 -8.44 -2.15
C ILE A 25 34.32 -7.08 -1.55
N THR A 26 35.07 -6.03 -1.86
CA THR A 26 34.80 -4.68 -1.34
C THR A 26 33.46 -4.14 -1.84
N GLN A 27 33.16 -4.36 -3.12
CA GLN A 27 31.88 -3.99 -3.72
C GLN A 27 30.72 -4.77 -3.09
N ASP A 28 30.88 -6.09 -2.94
CA ASP A 28 29.87 -6.95 -2.33
C ASP A 28 29.59 -6.57 -0.87
N GLN A 29 30.61 -6.21 -0.10
CA GLN A 29 30.44 -5.74 1.28
C GLN A 29 29.55 -4.51 1.36
N LYS A 30 29.70 -3.56 0.43
CA LYS A 30 28.85 -2.36 0.36
C LYS A 30 27.40 -2.73 0.06
N TYR A 31 27.16 -3.48 -1.01
CA TYR A 31 25.81 -3.90 -1.40
C TYR A 31 25.14 -4.77 -0.35
N PHE A 32 25.90 -5.64 0.32
CA PHE A 32 25.38 -6.45 1.42
C PHE A 32 25.00 -5.60 2.64
N ALA A 33 25.77 -4.56 2.96
CA ALA A 33 25.42 -3.62 4.01
C ALA A 33 24.12 -2.87 3.71
N ASP A 34 23.95 -2.40 2.47
CA ASP A 34 22.72 -1.72 2.02
C ASP A 34 21.51 -2.66 2.07
N TYR A 35 21.67 -3.91 1.62
CA TYR A 35 20.65 -4.96 1.76
C TYR A 35 20.25 -5.20 3.22
N LEU A 36 21.23 -5.42 4.11
CA LEU A 36 20.98 -5.69 5.53
C LEU A 36 20.29 -4.52 6.20
N TYR A 37 20.71 -3.29 5.89
CA TYR A 37 20.08 -2.09 6.40
C TYR A 37 18.62 -1.98 5.93
N GLY A 38 18.35 -2.18 4.65
CA GLY A 38 16.99 -2.15 4.10
C GLY A 38 16.07 -3.17 4.76
N VAL A 39 16.50 -4.43 4.84
CA VAL A 39 15.73 -5.52 5.49
C VAL A 39 15.50 -5.23 6.98
N LYS A 40 16.53 -4.78 7.71
CA LYS A 40 16.43 -4.48 9.14
C LYS A 40 15.43 -3.37 9.44
N ASN A 41 15.35 -2.34 8.59
CA ASN A 41 14.41 -1.24 8.78
C ASN A 41 12.99 -1.58 8.31
N PHE A 42 12.84 -2.46 7.33
CA PHE A 42 11.54 -2.83 6.79
C PHE A 42 10.76 -3.80 7.72
N LYS A 43 11.46 -4.71 8.40
CA LYS A 43 10.84 -5.72 9.29
C LYS A 43 9.92 -5.14 10.37
N PRO A 44 10.35 -4.17 11.20
CA PRO A 44 9.46 -3.61 12.23
C PRO A 44 8.24 -2.92 11.63
N TRP A 45 8.41 -2.22 10.51
CA TRP A 45 7.28 -1.61 9.81
C TRP A 45 6.30 -2.65 9.28
N MET A 46 6.79 -3.78 8.76
CA MET A 46 5.93 -4.87 8.30
C MET A 46 5.10 -5.50 9.42
N GLU A 47 5.69 -5.70 10.59
CA GLU A 47 5.00 -6.27 11.75
C GLU A 47 3.86 -5.35 12.23
N GLU A 48 4.12 -4.04 12.25
CA GLU A 48 3.09 -3.03 12.55
C GLU A 48 2.01 -3.00 11.45
N ALA A 49 2.40 -3.00 10.19
CA ALA A 49 1.47 -2.97 9.06
C ALA A 49 0.56 -4.21 9.02
N GLU A 50 1.09 -5.38 9.38
CA GLU A 50 0.30 -6.60 9.54
C GLU A 50 -0.69 -6.50 10.70
N THR A 51 -0.31 -5.82 11.79
CA THR A 51 -1.21 -5.56 12.93
C THR A 51 -2.35 -4.64 12.52
N VAL A 52 -2.05 -3.54 11.82
CA VAL A 52 -3.05 -2.61 11.26
C VAL A 52 -3.97 -3.32 10.25
N ALA A 53 -3.42 -4.19 9.39
CA ALA A 53 -4.20 -4.96 8.42
C ALA A 53 -5.11 -6.03 9.07
N LYS A 54 -4.77 -6.52 10.26
CA LYS A 54 -5.62 -7.45 11.02
C LYS A 54 -6.68 -6.74 11.86
N ALA A 55 -6.44 -5.50 12.27
CA ALA A 55 -7.39 -4.73 13.06
C ALA A 55 -8.68 -4.45 12.26
N ALA A 56 -9.84 -4.68 12.88
CA ALA A 56 -11.12 -4.33 12.25
C ALA A 56 -11.25 -2.82 12.04
N LEU A 57 -11.90 -2.40 10.96
CA LEU A 57 -12.18 -0.98 10.74
C LEU A 57 -13.25 -0.51 11.72
N VAL A 58 -13.09 0.71 12.22
CA VAL A 58 -14.11 1.34 13.07
C VAL A 58 -15.29 1.73 12.20
N LYS A 59 -16.48 1.27 12.55
CA LYS A 59 -17.71 1.62 11.83
C LYS A 59 -18.04 3.10 12.03
N PRO A 60 -18.10 3.92 10.96
CA PRO A 60 -18.40 5.33 11.08
C PRO A 60 -19.88 5.55 11.45
N ALA A 61 -20.17 6.56 12.27
CA ALA A 61 -21.54 6.89 12.67
C ALA A 61 -22.17 8.01 11.81
N LYS A 62 -21.33 8.94 11.32
CA LYS A 62 -21.72 10.11 10.50
C LYS A 62 -20.68 10.37 9.40
N LEU A 63 -21.07 11.12 8.35
CA LEU A 63 -20.27 11.29 7.14
C LEU A 63 -18.85 11.78 7.37
N GLU A 64 -18.67 12.65 8.35
CA GLU A 64 -17.37 13.15 8.76
C GLU A 64 -16.46 12.02 9.26
N ASP A 65 -17.00 11.03 9.99
CA ASP A 65 -16.25 9.88 10.47
C ASP A 65 -15.83 8.97 9.30
N ALA A 66 -16.70 8.78 8.31
CA ALA A 66 -16.40 7.96 7.12
C ALA A 66 -15.30 8.61 6.27
N LEU A 67 -15.35 9.94 6.11
CA LEU A 67 -14.32 10.70 5.42
C LEU A 67 -12.98 10.67 6.19
N GLY A 68 -13.00 10.78 7.51
CA GLY A 68 -11.79 10.62 8.34
C GLY A 68 -11.21 9.20 8.28
N LEU A 69 -12.08 8.18 8.25
CA LEU A 69 -11.66 6.80 8.03
C LEU A 69 -11.00 6.62 6.66
N MET A 70 -11.58 7.21 5.61
CA MET A 70 -11.01 7.21 4.26
C MET A 70 -9.60 7.81 4.24
N GLU A 71 -9.42 8.96 4.87
CA GLU A 71 -8.11 9.60 4.98
C GLU A 71 -7.09 8.67 5.67
N THR A 72 -7.47 8.08 6.80
CA THR A 72 -6.64 7.14 7.55
C THR A 72 -6.22 5.94 6.69
N VAL A 73 -7.16 5.34 5.95
CA VAL A 73 -6.88 4.18 5.09
C VAL A 73 -6.00 4.57 3.91
N LYS A 74 -6.18 5.76 3.31
CA LYS A 74 -5.32 6.27 2.24
C LYS A 74 -3.90 6.56 2.71
N GLN A 75 -3.74 7.19 3.88
CA GLN A 75 -2.43 7.40 4.50
C GLN A 75 -1.70 6.06 4.72
N PHE A 76 -2.42 5.03 5.18
CA PHE A 76 -1.84 3.69 5.33
C PHE A 76 -1.46 3.08 3.96
N GLN A 77 -2.27 3.29 2.92
CA GLN A 77 -1.97 2.84 1.56
C GLN A 77 -0.68 3.49 1.02
N GLU A 78 -0.53 4.80 1.21
CA GLU A 78 0.67 5.55 0.83
C GLU A 78 1.90 5.06 1.61
N ALA A 79 1.76 4.83 2.92
CA ALA A 79 2.83 4.26 3.74
C ALA A 79 3.24 2.86 3.25
N CYS A 80 2.29 2.04 2.79
CA CYS A 80 2.56 0.74 2.19
C CYS A 80 3.38 0.85 0.91
N GLN A 81 3.04 1.81 0.04
CA GLN A 81 3.78 2.06 -1.21
C GLN A 81 5.18 2.62 -0.93
N GLY A 82 5.29 3.59 -0.01
CA GLY A 82 6.56 4.22 0.34
C GLY A 82 7.56 3.23 0.97
N ASN A 83 7.11 2.32 1.84
CA ASN A 83 8.00 1.32 2.41
C ASN A 83 8.34 0.20 1.42
N LYS A 84 7.47 -0.10 0.44
CA LYS A 84 7.81 -1.06 -0.63
C LYS A 84 9.05 -0.65 -1.40
N GLY A 85 9.18 0.64 -1.73
CA GLY A 85 10.36 1.16 -2.41
C GLY A 85 11.67 0.91 -1.65
N LYS A 86 11.65 0.92 -0.31
CA LYS A 86 12.82 0.58 0.51
C LYS A 86 13.19 -0.90 0.41
N LEU A 87 12.20 -1.79 0.38
CA LEU A 87 12.42 -3.22 0.20
C LEU A 87 12.94 -3.52 -1.22
N ASP A 88 12.44 -2.80 -2.23
CA ASP A 88 12.91 -2.93 -3.61
C ASP A 88 14.36 -2.47 -3.77
N ALA A 89 14.75 -1.37 -3.12
CA ALA A 89 16.16 -0.94 -3.09
C ALA A 89 17.08 -1.99 -2.42
N ALA A 90 16.60 -2.68 -1.38
CA ALA A 90 17.33 -3.78 -0.75
C ALA A 90 17.46 -4.99 -1.70
N ALA A 91 16.40 -5.30 -2.46
CA ALA A 91 16.41 -6.34 -3.49
C ALA A 91 17.44 -6.02 -4.59
N GLU A 92 17.46 -4.78 -5.06
CA GLU A 92 18.37 -4.28 -6.09
C GLU A 92 19.82 -4.34 -5.63
N SER A 93 20.11 -3.87 -4.42
CA SER A 93 21.45 -3.97 -3.82
C SER A 93 21.91 -5.42 -3.76
N ARG A 94 21.01 -6.34 -3.36
CA ARG A 94 21.32 -7.77 -3.35
C ARG A 94 21.60 -8.34 -4.74
N SER A 95 20.94 -7.83 -5.77
CA SER A 95 21.15 -8.27 -7.17
C SER A 95 22.48 -7.81 -7.76
N HIS A 96 23.10 -6.75 -7.20
CA HIS A 96 24.39 -6.23 -7.64
C HIS A 96 25.61 -6.91 -6.99
N MET A 97 25.39 -7.82 -6.03
CA MET A 97 26.48 -8.63 -5.48
C MET A 97 27.00 -9.62 -6.54
N GLU A 98 28.31 -9.65 -6.74
CA GLU A 98 28.98 -10.54 -7.68
C GLU A 98 29.08 -11.96 -7.14
N LYS A 99 29.26 -12.11 -5.82
CA LYS A 99 29.31 -13.40 -5.15
C LYS A 99 27.97 -13.69 -4.47
N GLN A 100 27.50 -14.93 -4.63
CA GLN A 100 26.32 -15.39 -3.90
C GLN A 100 26.63 -15.50 -2.40
N THR A 101 25.89 -14.74 -1.60
CA THR A 101 25.90 -14.85 -0.14
C THR A 101 25.13 -16.10 0.31
N LYS A 102 25.61 -16.76 1.39
CA LYS A 102 24.91 -17.85 2.08
C LYS A 102 23.76 -17.36 2.97
N ALA A 103 23.64 -16.05 3.18
CA ALA A 103 22.55 -15.49 3.96
C ALA A 103 21.22 -15.68 3.23
N ASP A 104 20.17 -16.06 3.96
CA ASP A 104 18.84 -16.21 3.39
C ASP A 104 18.37 -14.93 2.70
N ASN A 105 17.66 -15.09 1.58
CA ASN A 105 17.04 -13.97 0.90
C ASN A 105 15.70 -13.63 1.56
N GLU A 106 15.75 -12.73 2.54
CA GLU A 106 14.56 -12.34 3.29
C GLU A 106 13.61 -11.45 2.48
N VAL A 107 14.08 -10.84 1.39
CA VAL A 107 13.28 -9.95 0.54
C VAL A 107 12.09 -10.67 -0.08
N GLU A 108 12.25 -11.92 -0.51
CA GLU A 108 11.15 -12.70 -1.09
C GLU A 108 10.03 -12.94 -0.08
N THR A 109 10.39 -13.38 1.13
CA THR A 109 9.44 -13.58 2.23
C THR A 109 8.74 -12.28 2.61
N LEU A 110 9.50 -11.18 2.72
CA LEU A 110 8.97 -9.86 3.04
C LEU A 110 8.06 -9.31 1.93
N ASN A 111 8.35 -9.59 0.67
CA ASN A 111 7.48 -9.24 -0.46
C ASN A 111 6.13 -9.97 -0.41
N GLY A 112 6.13 -11.26 -0.06
CA GLY A 112 4.89 -12.02 0.12
C GLY A 112 4.01 -11.48 1.25
N ARG A 113 4.63 -11.15 2.39
CA ARG A 113 3.96 -10.50 3.52
C ARG A 113 3.40 -9.14 3.13
N TRP A 114 4.21 -8.31 2.46
CA TRP A 114 3.78 -7.01 1.96
C TRP A 114 2.61 -7.11 1.00
N GLY A 115 2.64 -8.05 0.05
CA GLY A 115 1.55 -8.26 -0.90
C GLY A 115 0.22 -8.60 -0.21
N SER A 116 0.28 -9.37 0.88
CA SER A 116 -0.89 -9.67 1.71
C SER A 116 -1.46 -8.41 2.37
N VAL A 117 -0.61 -7.58 2.97
CA VAL A 117 -1.01 -6.29 3.56
C VAL A 117 -1.56 -5.34 2.49
N LYS A 118 -0.90 -5.25 1.34
CA LYS A 118 -1.29 -4.39 0.22
C LYS A 118 -2.68 -4.73 -0.29
N LYS A 119 -3.00 -6.02 -0.44
CA LYS A 119 -4.33 -6.48 -0.82
C LYS A 119 -5.39 -6.01 0.17
N VAL A 120 -5.14 -6.16 1.47
CA VAL A 120 -6.08 -5.74 2.52
C VAL A 120 -6.31 -4.23 2.47
N VAL A 121 -5.26 -3.41 2.34
CA VAL A 121 -5.46 -1.95 2.29
C VAL A 121 -6.17 -1.51 1.01
N ASP A 122 -5.91 -2.12 -0.14
CA ASP A 122 -6.63 -1.80 -1.38
C ASP A 122 -8.12 -2.13 -1.26
N GLU A 123 -8.45 -3.29 -0.72
CA GLU A 123 -9.84 -3.67 -0.44
C GLU A 123 -10.52 -2.69 0.52
N ARG A 124 -9.80 -2.23 1.56
CA ARG A 124 -10.31 -1.22 2.50
C ARG A 124 -10.57 0.11 1.82
N VAL A 125 -9.65 0.60 0.98
CA VAL A 125 -9.83 1.85 0.22
C VAL A 125 -11.09 1.75 -0.64
N THR A 126 -11.26 0.66 -1.39
CA THR A 126 -12.44 0.47 -2.24
C THR A 126 -13.74 0.48 -1.43
N LYS A 127 -13.79 -0.27 -0.33
CA LYS A 127 -15.00 -0.37 0.52
C LYS A 127 -15.35 0.97 1.17
N VAL A 128 -14.37 1.64 1.78
CA VAL A 128 -14.60 2.92 2.46
C VAL A 128 -14.95 4.01 1.43
N GLN A 129 -14.39 3.97 0.21
CA GLN A 129 -14.73 4.95 -0.84
C GLN A 129 -16.17 4.78 -1.27
N ALA A 130 -16.59 3.54 -1.54
CA ALA A 130 -17.98 3.25 -1.86
C ALA A 130 -18.93 3.72 -0.75
N LEU A 131 -18.53 3.61 0.52
CA LEU A 131 -19.32 4.12 1.64
C LEU A 131 -19.41 5.66 1.63
N CYS A 132 -18.28 6.35 1.49
CA CYS A 132 -18.23 7.81 1.42
C CYS A 132 -19.07 8.36 0.26
N ASP A 133 -18.99 7.73 -0.91
CA ASP A 133 -19.75 8.13 -2.10
C ASP A 133 -21.25 7.94 -1.87
N THR A 134 -21.65 6.77 -1.36
CA THR A 134 -23.06 6.44 -1.06
C THR A 134 -23.65 7.40 -0.02
N TRP A 135 -22.88 7.75 1.01
CA TRP A 135 -23.35 8.68 2.03
C TRP A 135 -23.42 10.13 1.54
N SER A 136 -22.48 10.54 0.67
CA SER A 136 -22.52 11.86 0.03
C SER A 136 -23.73 11.98 -0.89
N GLU A 137 -24.03 10.93 -1.67
CA GLU A 137 -25.24 10.83 -2.47
C GLU A 137 -26.51 10.95 -1.61
N LEU A 138 -26.57 10.22 -0.48
CA LEU A 138 -27.70 10.29 0.45
C LEU A 138 -27.90 11.70 1.04
N LYS A 139 -26.80 12.39 1.37
CA LYS A 139 -26.83 13.78 1.86
C LYS A 139 -27.41 14.71 0.81
N THR A 140 -26.88 14.69 -0.42
CA THR A 140 -27.37 15.52 -1.53
C THR A 140 -28.84 15.26 -1.85
N MET A 141 -29.27 13.99 -1.85
CA MET A 141 -30.69 13.67 -2.05
C MET A 141 -31.58 14.20 -0.93
N THR A 142 -31.13 14.16 0.31
CA THR A 142 -31.90 14.68 1.46
C THR A 142 -32.03 16.20 1.39
N GLU A 143 -30.96 16.89 1.00
CA GLU A 143 -30.97 18.35 0.77
C GLU A 143 -31.92 18.71 -0.37
N GLY A 144 -31.82 18.04 -1.52
CA GLY A 144 -32.72 18.28 -2.65
C GLY A 144 -34.18 17.93 -2.37
N LEU A 145 -34.45 16.89 -1.59
CA LEU A 145 -35.81 16.58 -1.12
C LEU A 145 -36.36 17.70 -0.23
N THR A 146 -35.53 18.24 0.66
CA THR A 146 -35.91 19.35 1.54
C THR A 146 -36.28 20.60 0.74
N GLU A 147 -35.49 20.94 -0.28
CA GLU A 147 -35.77 22.06 -1.19
C GLU A 147 -37.08 21.86 -1.95
N LYS A 148 -37.29 20.67 -2.53
CA LYS A 148 -38.54 20.37 -3.25
C LYS A 148 -39.76 20.43 -2.35
N ILE A 149 -39.68 19.87 -1.13
CA ILE A 149 -40.78 19.94 -0.17
C ILE A 149 -41.09 21.39 0.21
N ALA A 150 -40.07 22.22 0.41
CA ALA A 150 -40.25 23.63 0.74
C ALA A 150 -40.92 24.44 -0.39
N ALA A 151 -40.80 24.01 -1.66
CA ALA A 151 -41.41 24.67 -2.80
C ALA A 151 -42.89 24.32 -3.02
N ILE A 152 -43.36 23.17 -2.51
CA ILE A 152 -44.75 22.68 -2.70
C ILE A 152 -45.83 23.71 -2.35
N PRO A 153 -45.76 24.45 -1.22
CA PRO A 153 -46.82 25.39 -0.85
C PRO A 153 -47.01 26.54 -1.85
N GLY A 154 -45.99 26.85 -2.66
CA GLY A 154 -46.05 27.89 -3.69
C GLY A 154 -46.43 27.38 -5.08
N ASP A 155 -46.60 26.07 -5.25
CA ASP A 155 -46.89 25.45 -6.54
C ASP A 155 -48.39 25.16 -6.70
N ASN A 156 -48.98 25.63 -7.81
CA ASN A 156 -50.39 25.43 -8.10
C ASN A 156 -50.69 23.98 -8.53
N LEU A 157 -49.69 23.21 -8.96
CA LEU A 157 -49.82 21.79 -9.29
C LEU A 157 -48.54 21.02 -8.92
N PRO A 158 -48.37 20.65 -7.64
CA PRO A 158 -47.17 19.96 -7.18
C PRO A 158 -46.92 18.65 -7.93
N ASP A 159 -45.69 18.43 -8.39
CA ASP A 159 -45.28 17.18 -9.05
C ASP A 159 -45.04 16.05 -8.03
N VAL A 160 -46.14 15.41 -7.61
CA VAL A 160 -46.13 14.30 -6.66
C VAL A 160 -45.35 13.10 -7.18
N LYS A 161 -45.38 12.85 -8.50
CA LYS A 161 -44.66 11.72 -9.11
C LYS A 161 -43.16 11.87 -8.95
N SER A 162 -42.62 13.07 -9.16
CA SER A 162 -41.20 13.35 -8.94
C SER A 162 -40.79 13.16 -7.47
N LEU A 163 -41.66 13.47 -6.52
CA LEU A 163 -41.41 13.23 -5.10
C LEU A 163 -41.34 11.72 -4.78
N GLU A 164 -42.28 10.92 -5.28
CA GLU A 164 -42.28 9.47 -5.12
C GLU A 164 -40.99 8.84 -5.68
N GLU A 165 -40.54 9.28 -6.86
CA GLU A 165 -39.29 8.81 -7.47
C GLU A 165 -38.06 9.12 -6.60
N ILE A 166 -38.03 10.26 -5.90
CA ILE A 166 -36.95 10.59 -4.97
C ILE A 166 -36.99 9.69 -3.73
N PHE A 167 -38.17 9.42 -3.17
CA PHE A 167 -38.29 8.53 -2.01
C PHE A 167 -37.86 7.10 -2.32
N ILE A 168 -38.17 6.60 -3.52
CA ILE A 168 -37.71 5.28 -3.99
C ILE A 168 -36.18 5.24 -4.03
N LYS A 169 -35.54 6.22 -4.68
CA LYS A 169 -34.07 6.32 -4.74
C LYS A 169 -33.43 6.47 -3.37
N PHE A 170 -34.02 7.28 -2.49
CA PHE A 170 -33.55 7.45 -1.11
C PHE A 170 -33.52 6.10 -0.37
N LYS A 171 -34.58 5.30 -0.50
CA LYS A 171 -34.65 3.96 0.09
C LYS A 171 -33.54 3.06 -0.46
N GLU A 172 -33.34 3.02 -1.78
CA GLU A 172 -32.32 2.20 -2.43
C GLU A 172 -30.89 2.56 -1.96
N VAL A 173 -30.56 3.85 -1.93
CA VAL A 173 -29.23 4.32 -1.47
C VAL A 173 -29.03 4.07 0.01
N ASN A 174 -30.07 4.23 0.84
CA ASN A 174 -29.98 3.90 2.26
C ASN A 174 -29.76 2.40 2.50
N GLU A 175 -30.44 1.52 1.76
CA GLU A 175 -30.19 0.08 1.81
C GLU A 175 -28.77 -0.27 1.38
N ARG A 176 -28.24 0.37 0.33
CA ARG A 176 -26.84 0.23 -0.09
C ARG A 176 -25.88 0.67 1.01
N LYS A 177 -26.14 1.81 1.66
CA LYS A 177 -25.38 2.29 2.82
C LYS A 177 -25.32 1.24 3.93
N VAL A 178 -26.46 0.64 4.28
CA VAL A 178 -26.54 -0.37 5.36
C VAL A 178 -25.71 -1.61 5.01
N LYS A 179 -25.76 -2.07 3.75
CA LYS A 179 -24.93 -3.19 3.27
C LYS A 179 -23.44 -2.88 3.39
N LEU A 180 -23.00 -1.72 2.90
CA LEU A 180 -21.60 -1.31 2.96
C LEU A 180 -21.09 -1.18 4.41
N LEU A 181 -21.89 -0.68 5.34
CA LEU A 181 -21.55 -0.63 6.78
C LEU A 181 -21.41 -2.01 7.43
N ALA A 182 -22.06 -3.04 6.87
CA ALA A 182 -21.93 -4.41 7.37
C ALA A 182 -20.62 -5.07 6.90
N GLU A 183 -20.00 -4.56 5.84
CA GLU A 183 -18.78 -5.08 5.22
C GLU A 183 -17.49 -4.43 5.73
N ILE A 184 -17.63 -3.38 6.56
CA ILE A 184 -16.58 -2.68 7.33
C ILE A 184 -16.45 -3.34 8.71
#